data_AF-A0A960AX79-F1
#
_entry.id   AF-A0A960AX79-F1
#
_cell.length_a   1.000
_cell.length_b   1.000
_cell.length_c   1.000
_cell.angle_alpha   90.00
_cell.angle_beta   90.00
_cell.angle_gamma   90.00
#
_symmetry.space_group_name_H-M   'P 1'
#
loop_
_entity.id
_entity.type
_entity.pdbx_description
1 polymer ?
#
loop_
_entity_poly.entity_id
_entity_poly.type
_entity_poly.pdbx_seq_one_letter_code
_entity_poly.pdbx_strand_id
1 'polypeptide(L)' 'MTTGREPEWKRRQRLAAVFGDVLPEQTNDDRDGESTPGGPPGESASDAWLRREVPPHHG' A
#
# COMPACT_ATOMS: atom_id res chain seq x y z
N MET A 1 15.59 6.59 -31.89
CA MET A 1 15.24 5.18 -31.62
C MET A 1 13.80 5.13 -31.17
N THR A 2 12.86 4.83 -32.07
CA THR A 2 11.44 4.72 -31.70
C THR A 2 11.25 3.42 -30.93
N THR A 3 11.12 3.49 -29.61
CA THR A 3 10.72 2.33 -28.80
C THR A 3 9.34 1.90 -29.28
N GLY A 4 9.27 0.83 -30.08
CA GLY A 4 8.01 0.27 -30.53
C GLY A 4 7.15 -0.08 -29.31
N ARG A 5 5.90 0.39 -29.28
CA ARG A 5 4.97 0.07 -28.21
C ARG A 5 4.88 -1.45 -28.08
N GLU A 6 5.10 -1.97 -26.87
CA GLU A 6 4.97 -3.39 -26.63
C GLU A 6 3.56 -3.89 -27.00
N PRO A 7 3.42 -5.12 -27.53
CA PRO A 7 2.11 -5.72 -27.75
C PRO A 7 1.29 -5.77 -26.46
N GLU A 8 -0.02 -5.55 -26.55
CA GLU A 8 -0.96 -5.51 -25.42
C GLU A 8 -0.85 -6.73 -24.48
N TRP A 9 -0.70 -7.94 -25.04
CA TRP A 9 -0.57 -9.17 -24.25
C TRP A 9 0.67 -9.17 -23.35
N LYS A 10 1.79 -8.61 -23.83
CA LYS A 10 3.06 -8.55 -23.11
C LYS A 10 2.99 -7.51 -21.99
N ARG A 11 2.33 -6.38 -22.25
CA ARG A 11 2.03 -5.37 -21.22
C ARG A 11 1.16 -5.95 -20.10
N ARG A 12 0.10 -6.70 -20.45
CA ARG A 12 -0.79 -7.35 -19.47
C ARG A 12 -0.04 -8.37 -18.61
N GLN A 13 0.81 -9.22 -19.21
CA GLN A 13 1.62 -10.18 -18.47
C GLN A 13 2.60 -9.52 -17.49
N ARG A 14 3.25 -8.42 -17.90
CA ARG A 14 4.15 -7.65 -17.03
C ARG A 14 3.41 -7.04 -15.83
N LEU A 15 2.22 -6.50 -16.06
CA LEU A 15 1.40 -5.93 -14.99
C LEU A 15 0.91 -7.03 -14.03
N ALA A 16 0.45 -8.17 -14.55
CA ALA A 16 0.01 -9.30 -13.73
C ALA A 16 1.13 -9.85 -12.83
N ALA A 17 2.39 -9.86 -13.30
CA ALA A 17 3.52 -10.29 -12.49
C ALA A 17 3.79 -9.40 -11.25
N VAL A 18 3.33 -8.14 -11.27
CA VAL A 18 3.50 -7.18 -10.17
C VAL A 18 2.23 -7.05 -9.32
N PHE A 19 1.08 -6.99 -9.98
CA PHE A 19 -0.20 -6.64 -9.37
C PHE A 19 -1.16 -7.84 -9.23
N GLY A 20 -0.82 -8.99 -9.80
CA GLY A 20 -1.73 -10.13 -9.93
C GLY A 20 -2.74 -9.97 -11.08
N ASP A 21 -3.51 -11.03 -11.32
CA ASP A 21 -4.52 -11.09 -12.39
C ASP A 21 -5.84 -10.39 -12.01
N VAL A 22 -6.06 -10.16 -10.71
CA VAL A 22 -7.29 -9.60 -10.14
C VAL A 22 -6.90 -8.44 -9.23
N LEU A 23 -7.38 -7.23 -9.54
CA LEU A 23 -7.31 -6.14 -8.58
C LEU A 23 -8.24 -6.46 -7.41
N PRO A 24 -7.80 -6.27 -6.15
CA PRO A 24 -8.69 -6.39 -5.02
C PRO A 24 -9.86 -5.39 -5.14
N GLU A 25 -11.05 -5.81 -4.73
CA GLU A 25 -12.26 -4.97 -4.73
C GLU A 25 -12.13 -3.76 -3.79
N GLN A 26 -11.24 -3.85 -2.80
CA GLN A 26 -10.95 -2.82 -1.82
C GLN A 26 -9.48 -2.39 -1.90
N THR A 27 -9.23 -1.09 -1.71
CA THR A 27 -7.88 -0.55 -1.56
C THR A 27 -7.36 -0.74 -0.14
N ASN A 28 -6.08 -0.42 0.09
CA ASN A 28 -5.49 -0.47 1.43
C ASN A 28 -6.17 0.54 2.38
N ASP A 29 -6.52 1.71 1.84
CA ASP A 29 -7.12 2.82 2.60
C ASP A 29 -8.57 2.51 3.03
N ASP A 30 -9.26 1.61 2.32
CA ASP A 30 -10.62 1.16 2.66
C ASP A 30 -10.66 0.17 3.84
N ARG A 31 -9.50 -0.24 4.38
CA ARG A 31 -9.43 -1.11 5.56
C ARG A 31 -9.63 -0.28 6.82
N ASP A 32 -10.87 -0.20 7.28
CA ASP A 32 -11.20 0.38 8.58
C ASP A 32 -10.51 -0.40 9.71
N GLY A 33 -9.54 0.25 10.38
CA GLY A 33 -9.20 -0.07 11.77
C GLY A 33 -8.50 -1.40 12.04
N GLU A 34 -7.53 -1.80 11.22
CA GLU A 34 -6.58 -2.85 11.63
C GLU A 34 -5.90 -2.41 12.94
N SER A 35 -6.30 -3.03 14.05
CA SER A 35 -5.70 -2.79 15.35
C SER A 35 -4.26 -3.28 15.31
N THR A 36 -3.31 -2.46 15.76
CA THR A 36 -1.90 -2.86 15.80
C THR A 36 -1.75 -4.15 16.61
N PRO A 37 -1.22 -5.25 16.05
CA PRO A 37 -0.93 -6.44 16.82
C PRO A 37 0.08 -6.10 17.93
N GLY A 38 -0.36 -6.12 19.19
CA GLY A 38 0.46 -5.75 20.36
C GLY A 38 0.46 -4.27 20.75
N GLY A 39 -0.38 -3.42 20.13
CA GLY A 39 -0.60 -2.04 20.56
C GLY A 39 -1.57 -1.93 21.75
N PRO A 40 -1.54 -0.82 22.51
CA PRO A 40 -2.52 -0.54 23.56
C PRO A 40 -3.96 -0.54 23.01
N PRO A 41 -4.95 -1.01 23.79
CA PRO A 41 -6.34 -1.08 23.35
C PRO A 41 -6.86 0.31 22.96
N GLY A 42 -7.37 0.42 21.74
CA GLY A 42 -7.89 1.68 21.17
C GLY A 42 -6.90 2.46 20.30
N GLU A 43 -5.64 2.01 20.15
CA GLU A 43 -4.66 2.64 19.26
C GLU A 43 -4.71 2.01 17.85
N SER A 44 -5.02 2.84 16.85
CA SER A 44 -4.99 2.42 15.44
C SER A 44 -3.54 2.29 14.94
N ALA A 45 -3.31 1.43 13.93
CA ALA A 45 -2.02 1.32 13.27
C ALA A 45 -1.51 2.66 12.72
N SER A 46 -2.42 3.51 12.25
CA SER A 46 -2.12 4.86 11.76
C SER A 46 -1.58 5.78 12.86
N ASP A 47 -2.17 5.75 14.06
CA ASP A 47 -1.75 6.59 15.19
C ASP A 47 -0.36 6.16 15.70
N ALA A 48 -0.12 4.84 15.76
CA ALA A 48 1.17 4.27 16.16
C ALA A 48 2.28 4.58 15.14
N TRP A 49 1.99 4.60 13.84
CA TRP A 49 2.93 5.03 12.81
C TRP A 49 3.24 6.53 12.91
N LEU A 50 2.20 7.35 13.05
CA LEU A 50 2.35 8.81 13.12
C LEU A 50 3.29 9.23 14.25
N ARG A 51 3.17 8.62 15.43
CA ARG A 51 4.08 8.90 16.57
C ARG A 51 5.54 8.53 16.31
N ARG A 52 5.80 7.52 15.48
CA ARG A 52 7.18 7.10 15.12
C ARG A 52 7.82 8.04 14.11
N GLU A 53 7.00 8.70 13.30
CA GLU A 53 7.43 9.68 12.30
C GLU A 53 7.62 11.09 12.87
N VAL A 54 7.22 11.34 14.13
CA VAL A 54 7.43 12.64 14.78
C VAL A 54 8.94 12.86 14.98
N PRO A 55 9.55 13.86 14.31
CA PRO A 55 10.97 14.17 14.51
C PRO A 55 11.26 14.58 15.96
N PRO A 56 12.49 14.34 16.49
CA PRO A 56 12.82 14.47 17.91
C PRO A 56 12.78 15.90 18.50
N HIS A 57 12.25 16.89 17.79
CA HIS A 57 12.25 18.29 18.18
C HIS A 57 10.89 18.97 17.97
N HIS A 58 9.86 18.45 18.63
CA HIS A 58 8.75 19.28 19.09
C HIS A 58 8.82 19.37 20.62
N GLY A 59 9.64 20.30 21.08
CA GLY A 59 9.62 20.86 22.43
C GLY A 59 9.29 22.33 22.34
#